data_AF-A0A7X9HF13-F1
#
_entry.id   AF-A0A7X9HF13-F1
#
_cell.length_a   1.000
_cell.length_b   1.000
_cell.length_c   1.000
_cell.angle_alpha   90.00
_cell.angle_beta   90.00
_cell.angle_gamma   90.00
#
_symmetry.space_group_name_H-M   'P 1'
#
loop_
_entity.id
_entity.type
_entity.pdbx_description
1 polymer ?
#
loop_
_entity_poly.entity_id
_entity_poly.type
_entity_poly.pdbx_seq_one_letter_code
_entity_poly.pdbx_strand_id
1 'polypeptide(L)'
;MKYENHKAKVMNSFIEYTVKSGIALLVLYALYWLLLRNDTHFRLNRAVLLISLFVSLVLPAIHSGWLPVFHTQTPLPVFTINFKTLVTPVGRILAVASPHAVPAVWRIVTIIYLSGAFVVFARLIYQAIYLQAVSRLSEKKRKDGFTIVSTNVGMIPFSYFRRIYIPTQTIDDNSIDSIIAHEKAHMNQHHYLDLFIIEMIAIYQWFNPIIWLYEKSLKEVHEYLADAAVLNAEKNPGKYQAILVNQAMGGPVFIFTNQFNRSMIKKRITMMSKLRTSGLAQLKALLFVPVMAILMMAFANPRAIAQAVPHGKQITVKGRVTDKATGKGLEGSAVIIQGTTSGTLVDAGGFYSIIVPEQNATLAFSHVGYESQCIAVRSNTVINVELGTSVLALDFSQPSYLDIPVKQEQTTEKNKGNTDEVYVIVEDEPKYPGGTEALHNFLMSNLRYPENAT
;
A
#
# COMPACT_ATOMS: atom_id res chain seq x y z
N MET A 1 13.03 32.68 2.63
CA MET A 1 13.06 31.32 3.24
C MET A 1 11.70 30.77 3.66
N LYS A 2 10.92 31.41 4.55
CA LYS A 2 9.66 30.84 5.08
C LYS A 2 8.60 30.54 4.00
N TYR A 3 8.50 31.39 2.96
CA TYR A 3 7.55 31.24 1.85
C TYR A 3 7.93 30.12 0.85
N GLU A 4 9.21 29.96 0.55
CA GLU A 4 9.69 28.87 -0.33
C GLU A 4 9.55 27.49 0.33
N ASN A 5 9.83 27.41 1.63
CA ASN A 5 9.63 26.18 2.40
C ASN A 5 8.15 25.75 2.45
N HIS A 6 7.22 26.70 2.45
CA HIS A 6 5.79 26.41 2.40
C HIS A 6 5.37 25.85 1.03
N LYS A 7 5.79 26.48 -0.07
CA LYS A 7 5.53 26.00 -1.44
C LYS A 7 6.08 24.60 -1.68
N ALA A 8 7.30 24.32 -1.22
CA ALA A 8 7.91 23.00 -1.32
C ALA A 8 7.12 21.93 -0.55
N LYS A 9 6.62 22.26 0.66
CA LYS A 9 5.80 21.34 1.46
C LYS A 9 4.46 21.01 0.80
N VAL A 10 3.79 22.00 0.22
CA VAL A 10 2.52 21.81 -0.51
C VAL A 10 2.73 20.96 -1.76
N MET A 11 3.78 21.25 -2.54
CA MET A 11 4.12 20.49 -3.74
C MET A 11 4.40 19.02 -3.42
N ASN A 12 5.19 18.75 -2.39
CA ASN A 12 5.48 17.38 -1.97
C ASN A 12 4.21 16.62 -1.55
N SER A 13 3.29 17.30 -0.88
CA SER A 13 2.01 16.70 -0.45
C SER A 13 1.11 16.38 -1.65
N PHE A 14 1.08 17.26 -2.65
CA PHE A 14 0.33 17.04 -3.89
C PHE A 14 0.85 15.85 -4.69
N ILE A 15 2.17 15.73 -4.85
CA ILE A 15 2.79 14.64 -5.61
C ILE A 15 2.60 13.31 -4.89
N GLU A 16 2.79 13.28 -3.56
CA GLU A 16 2.52 12.10 -2.74
C GLU A 16 1.08 11.60 -2.92
N TYR A 17 0.11 12.52 -2.84
CA TYR A 17 -1.30 12.21 -3.07
C TYR A 17 -1.56 11.67 -4.49
N THR A 18 -0.93 12.27 -5.51
CA THR A 18 -1.09 11.90 -6.92
C THR A 18 -0.54 10.51 -7.22
N VAL A 19 0.59 10.16 -6.62
CA VAL A 19 1.18 8.81 -6.73
C VAL A 19 0.35 7.79 -5.98
N LYS A 20 -0.07 8.08 -4.73
CA LYS A 20 -0.93 7.18 -3.93
C LYS A 20 -2.26 6.89 -4.65
N SER A 21 -2.91 7.91 -5.20
CA SER A 21 -4.15 7.72 -5.97
C SER A 21 -3.91 6.91 -7.24
N GLY A 22 -2.80 7.14 -7.95
CA GLY A 22 -2.42 6.35 -9.11
C GLY A 22 -2.18 4.86 -8.80
N ILE A 23 -1.57 4.56 -7.66
CA ILE A 23 -1.37 3.18 -7.18
C ILE A 23 -2.69 2.53 -6.81
N ALA A 24 -3.57 3.21 -6.06
CA ALA A 24 -4.90 2.67 -5.76
C ALA A 24 -5.72 2.41 -7.03
N LEU A 25 -5.64 3.32 -8.01
CA LEU A 25 -6.29 3.16 -9.31
C LEU A 25 -5.82 1.88 -10.01
N LEU A 26 -4.50 1.65 -10.04
CA LEU A 26 -3.88 0.45 -10.61
C LEU A 26 -4.34 -0.83 -9.91
N VAL A 27 -4.22 -0.89 -8.59
CA VAL A 27 -4.55 -2.10 -7.81
C VAL A 27 -6.02 -2.46 -7.97
N LEU A 28 -6.91 -1.48 -7.85
CA LEU A 28 -8.35 -1.72 -7.96
C LEU A 28 -8.77 -2.08 -9.40
N TYR A 29 -8.12 -1.50 -10.42
CA TYR A 29 -8.35 -1.88 -11.81
C TYR A 29 -7.90 -3.31 -12.08
N ALA A 30 -6.71 -3.69 -11.60
CA ALA A 30 -6.18 -5.03 -11.77
C ALA A 30 -7.13 -6.06 -11.15
N LEU A 31 -7.69 -5.76 -9.98
CA LEU A 31 -8.69 -6.59 -9.32
C LEU A 31 -9.96 -6.76 -10.17
N TYR A 32 -10.48 -5.68 -10.74
CA TYR A 32 -11.62 -5.73 -11.68
C TYR A 32 -11.28 -6.59 -12.90
N TRP A 33 -10.11 -6.35 -13.50
CA TRP A 33 -9.69 -6.98 -14.73
C TRP A 33 -9.56 -8.50 -14.58
N LEU A 34 -9.04 -8.96 -13.43
CA LEU A 34 -8.87 -10.38 -13.13
C LEU A 34 -10.19 -11.09 -12.80
N LEU A 35 -11.09 -10.43 -12.05
CA LEU A 35 -12.23 -11.12 -11.45
C LEU A 35 -13.57 -10.93 -12.18
N LEU A 36 -13.86 -9.69 -12.63
CA LEU A 36 -15.20 -9.27 -13.04
C LEU A 36 -15.33 -8.99 -14.54
N ARG A 37 -14.24 -8.69 -15.25
CA ARG A 37 -14.28 -8.24 -16.66
C ARG A 37 -15.06 -9.17 -17.60
N ASN A 38 -15.06 -10.48 -17.34
CA ASN A 38 -15.73 -11.48 -18.17
C ASN A 38 -17.11 -11.90 -17.61
N ASP A 39 -17.58 -11.32 -16.50
CA ASP A 39 -18.87 -11.67 -15.91
C ASP A 39 -20.03 -10.98 -16.64
N THR A 40 -21.19 -11.65 -16.71
CA THR A 40 -22.39 -11.13 -17.43
C THR A 40 -23.26 -10.21 -16.58
N HIS A 41 -22.85 -9.95 -15.33
CA HIS A 41 -23.52 -9.00 -14.42
C HIS A 41 -23.07 -7.56 -14.71
N PHE A 42 -23.44 -7.03 -15.87
CA PHE A 42 -22.93 -5.75 -16.36
C PHE A 42 -23.21 -4.56 -15.43
N ARG A 43 -24.34 -4.56 -14.72
CA ARG A 43 -24.67 -3.51 -13.73
C ARG A 43 -23.68 -3.51 -12.56
N LEU A 44 -23.29 -4.69 -12.08
CA LEU A 44 -22.29 -4.83 -11.02
C LEU A 44 -20.92 -4.38 -11.52
N ASN A 45 -20.54 -4.79 -12.74
CA ASN A 45 -19.27 -4.37 -13.35
C ASN A 45 -19.18 -2.84 -13.48
N ARG A 46 -20.26 -2.18 -13.93
CA ARG A 46 -20.36 -0.72 -13.98
C ARG A 46 -20.20 -0.10 -12.60
N ALA A 47 -20.94 -0.60 -11.60
CA ALA A 47 -20.89 -0.08 -10.24
C ALA A 47 -19.49 -0.23 -9.64
N VAL A 48 -18.85 -1.39 -9.77
CA VAL A 48 -17.50 -1.65 -9.27
C VAL A 48 -16.48 -0.72 -9.92
N LEU A 49 -16.51 -0.56 -11.25
CA LEU A 49 -15.60 0.35 -11.96
C LEU A 49 -15.75 1.81 -11.48
N LEU A 50 -16.98 2.30 -11.31
CA LEU A 50 -17.22 3.68 -10.86
C LEU A 50 -16.86 3.89 -9.39
N ILE A 51 -17.23 2.96 -8.51
CA ILE A 51 -16.91 3.03 -7.08
C ILE A 51 -15.39 2.94 -6.88
N SER A 52 -14.71 2.02 -7.55
CA SER A 52 -13.27 1.85 -7.41
C SER A 52 -12.50 3.06 -7.95
N LEU A 53 -12.98 3.65 -9.04
CA LEU A 53 -12.45 4.90 -9.59
C LEU A 53 -12.56 6.03 -8.56
N PHE A 54 -13.72 6.23 -7.93
CA PHE A 54 -13.89 7.26 -6.90
C PHE A 54 -13.06 6.99 -5.64
N VAL A 55 -13.05 5.74 -5.16
CA VAL A 55 -12.29 5.34 -3.98
C VAL A 55 -10.80 5.54 -4.17
N SER A 56 -10.27 5.29 -5.38
CA SER A 56 -8.85 5.53 -5.66
C SER A 56 -8.40 6.97 -5.42
N LEU A 57 -9.31 7.94 -5.57
CA LEU A 57 -9.05 9.35 -5.29
C LEU A 57 -9.29 9.68 -3.82
N VAL A 58 -10.37 9.18 -3.23
CA VAL A 58 -10.73 9.51 -1.84
C VAL A 58 -9.78 8.88 -0.84
N LEU A 59 -9.36 7.64 -1.05
CA LEU A 59 -8.62 6.85 -0.06
C LEU A 59 -7.29 7.53 0.35
N PRO A 60 -6.43 8.02 -0.56
CA PRO A 60 -5.25 8.81 -0.18
C PRO A 60 -5.54 10.15 0.50
N ALA A 61 -6.75 10.72 0.34
CA ALA A 61 -7.13 11.98 1.00
C ALA A 61 -7.55 11.78 2.46
N ILE A 62 -7.81 10.54 2.89
CA ILE A 62 -8.17 10.22 4.27
C ILE A 62 -6.92 10.41 5.13
N HIS A 63 -6.90 11.50 5.89
CA HIS A 63 -5.83 11.79 6.83
C HIS A 63 -5.97 10.92 8.08
N SER A 64 -4.84 10.60 8.72
CA SER A 64 -4.79 9.71 9.89
C SER A 64 -5.55 10.17 11.13
N GLY A 65 -6.10 11.39 11.14
CA GLY A 65 -6.99 11.85 12.22
C GLY A 65 -8.39 11.19 12.21
N TRP A 66 -8.76 10.53 11.12
CA TRP A 66 -10.06 9.86 10.98
C TRP A 66 -10.03 8.38 11.39
N LEU A 67 -8.83 7.82 11.53
CA LEU A 67 -8.65 6.44 11.97
C LEU A 67 -8.49 6.43 13.49
N PRO A 68 -9.09 5.46 14.21
CA PRO A 68 -8.86 5.31 15.63
C PRO A 68 -7.36 5.15 15.89
N VAL A 69 -6.83 5.91 16.86
CA VAL A 69 -5.46 5.71 17.33
C VAL A 69 -5.45 4.37 18.07
N PHE A 70 -4.86 3.35 17.44
CA PHE A 70 -4.63 2.08 18.13
C PHE A 70 -3.49 2.29 19.13
N HIS A 71 -3.83 2.38 20.41
CA HIS A 71 -2.85 2.31 21.50
C HIS A 71 -2.41 0.85 21.65
N THR A 72 -1.49 0.39 20.81
CA THR A 72 -0.90 -0.94 21.00
C THR A 72 0.36 -0.82 21.86
N GLN A 73 0.46 -1.64 22.90
CA GLN A 73 1.65 -1.72 23.76
C GLN A 73 2.86 -2.33 23.03
N THR A 74 2.59 -3.06 21.94
CA THR A 74 3.58 -3.53 20.97
C THR A 74 3.26 -2.92 19.61
N PRO A 75 4.18 -2.19 18.96
CA PRO A 75 3.96 -1.78 17.58
C PRO A 75 3.96 -3.04 16.72
N LEU A 76 2.79 -3.45 16.22
CA LEU A 76 2.76 -4.38 15.10
C LEU A 76 3.56 -3.71 13.97
N PRO A 77 4.46 -4.42 13.28
CA PRO A 77 5.18 -3.88 12.14
C PRO A 77 4.18 -3.66 11.00
N VAL A 78 3.51 -2.52 11.02
CA VAL A 78 2.69 -2.07 9.90
C VAL A 78 3.66 -1.64 8.81
N PHE A 79 3.62 -2.31 7.67
CA PHE A 79 4.38 -1.92 6.48
C PHE A 79 3.81 -0.60 5.93
N THR A 80 4.24 0.52 6.49
CA THR A 80 3.90 1.84 5.96
C THR A 80 4.82 2.15 4.78
N ILE A 81 4.25 2.46 3.62
CA ILE A 81 5.06 2.93 2.47
C ILE A 81 5.42 4.39 2.73
N ASN A 82 6.61 4.63 3.27
CA ASN A 82 7.10 5.99 3.50
C ASN A 82 7.66 6.57 2.18
N PHE A 83 6.77 7.15 1.37
CA PHE A 83 7.12 7.78 0.09
C PHE A 83 8.12 8.92 0.25
N LYS A 84 8.15 9.57 1.43
CA LYS A 84 9.12 10.62 1.72
C LYS A 84 10.55 10.08 1.64
N THR A 85 10.78 8.85 2.10
CA THR A 85 12.09 8.19 2.09
C THR A 85 12.56 7.82 0.67
N LEU A 86 11.63 7.46 -0.23
CA LEU A 86 11.92 7.12 -1.63
C LEU A 86 12.27 8.35 -2.49
N VAL A 87 11.69 9.52 -2.19
CA VAL A 87 11.91 10.76 -2.96
C VAL A 87 13.07 11.60 -2.37
N THR A 88 13.43 11.40 -1.10
CA THR A 88 14.53 12.11 -0.44
C THR A 88 15.95 11.88 -0.96
N PRO A 89 16.40 10.69 -1.45
CA PRO A 89 17.80 10.50 -1.84
C PRO A 89 18.17 11.35 -3.06
N VAL A 90 17.32 11.40 -4.09
CA VAL A 90 17.55 12.24 -5.29
C VAL A 90 17.53 13.72 -4.91
N GLY A 91 16.56 14.16 -4.10
CA GLY A 91 16.47 15.54 -3.63
C GLY A 91 17.64 15.96 -2.74
N ARG A 92 18.19 15.06 -1.91
CA ARG A 92 19.38 15.32 -1.09
C ARG A 92 20.66 15.36 -1.92
N ILE A 93 20.86 14.44 -2.87
CA ILE A 93 22.03 14.44 -3.76
C ILE A 93 22.07 15.75 -4.57
N LEU A 94 20.94 16.16 -5.15
CA LEU A 94 20.83 17.41 -5.88
C LEU A 94 20.99 18.65 -4.98
N ALA A 95 20.46 18.62 -3.76
CA ALA A 95 20.60 19.73 -2.79
C ALA A 95 22.06 19.91 -2.31
N VAL A 96 22.80 18.80 -2.15
CA VAL A 96 24.21 18.82 -1.76
C VAL A 96 25.08 19.30 -2.93
N ALA A 97 24.79 18.88 -4.16
CA ALA A 97 25.54 19.30 -5.35
C ALA A 97 25.21 20.73 -5.80
N SER A 98 23.97 21.19 -5.65
CA SER A 98 23.51 22.52 -6.07
C SER A 98 22.20 22.90 -5.35
N PRO A 99 22.26 23.69 -4.26
CA PRO A 99 21.08 24.07 -3.48
C PRO A 99 19.98 24.77 -4.30
N HIS A 100 20.34 25.41 -5.42
CA HIS A 100 19.40 26.06 -6.34
C HIS A 100 18.80 25.13 -7.41
N ALA A 101 19.33 23.92 -7.59
CA ALA A 101 18.84 22.97 -8.59
C ALA A 101 17.54 22.28 -8.18
N VAL A 102 17.32 22.04 -6.87
CA VAL A 102 16.12 21.33 -6.38
C VAL A 102 14.81 22.10 -6.66
N PRO A 103 14.72 23.43 -6.39
CA PRO A 103 13.54 24.21 -6.79
C PRO A 103 13.30 24.21 -8.31
N ALA A 104 14.37 24.17 -9.12
CA ALA A 104 14.26 24.17 -10.57
C ALA A 104 13.66 22.86 -11.11
N VAL A 105 14.06 21.70 -10.57
CA VAL A 105 13.51 20.39 -10.95
C VAL A 105 12.00 20.33 -10.66
N TRP A 106 11.56 20.75 -9.46
CA TRP A 106 10.13 20.74 -9.14
C TRP A 106 9.31 21.68 -10.02
N ARG A 107 9.88 22.82 -10.41
CA ARG A 107 9.24 23.73 -11.37
C ARG A 107 9.05 23.07 -12.73
N ILE A 108 10.08 22.36 -13.24
CA ILE A 108 10.00 21.62 -14.51
C ILE A 108 8.92 20.53 -14.43
N VAL A 109 8.93 19.71 -13.37
CA VAL A 109 7.91 18.65 -13.17
C VAL A 109 6.50 19.23 -13.15
N THR A 110 6.30 20.37 -12.47
CA THR A 110 5.00 21.06 -12.42
C THR A 110 4.56 21.55 -13.80
N ILE A 111 5.47 22.14 -14.58
CA ILE A 111 5.18 22.60 -15.95
C ILE A 111 4.81 21.44 -16.86
N ILE A 112 5.52 20.31 -16.78
CA ILE A 112 5.21 19.11 -17.56
C ILE A 112 3.82 18.58 -17.19
N TYR A 113 3.54 18.47 -15.89
CA TYR A 113 2.25 18.00 -15.39
C TYR A 113 1.09 18.88 -15.87
N LEU A 114 1.22 20.20 -15.74
CA LEU A 114 0.18 21.16 -16.16
C LEU A 114 0.01 21.19 -17.69
N SER A 115 1.10 21.08 -18.45
CA SER A 115 1.04 20.99 -19.91
C SER A 115 0.25 19.78 -20.38
N GLY A 116 0.50 18.60 -19.80
CA GLY A 116 -0.24 17.39 -20.17
C GLY A 116 -1.72 17.47 -19.76
N ALA A 117 -2.01 17.98 -18.58
CA ALA A 117 -3.39 18.22 -18.14
C ALA A 117 -4.12 19.20 -19.08
N PHE A 118 -3.44 20.26 -19.52
CA PHE A 118 -3.97 21.22 -20.49
C PHE A 118 -4.28 20.57 -21.85
N VAL A 119 -3.41 19.69 -22.36
CA VAL A 119 -3.64 18.99 -23.62
C VAL A 119 -4.90 18.11 -23.55
N VAL A 120 -5.06 17.34 -22.47
CA VAL A 120 -6.25 16.49 -22.28
C VAL A 120 -7.51 17.35 -22.10
N PHE A 121 -7.42 18.44 -21.36
CA PHE A 121 -8.53 19.39 -21.21
C PHE A 121 -8.91 20.06 -22.55
N ALA A 122 -7.94 20.53 -23.33
CA ALA A 122 -8.17 21.13 -24.63
C ALA A 122 -8.81 20.14 -25.61
N ARG A 123 -8.40 18.86 -25.58
CA ARG A 123 -9.05 17.77 -26.33
C ARG A 123 -10.52 17.63 -25.95
N LEU A 124 -10.86 17.67 -24.66
CA LEU A 124 -12.25 17.61 -24.20
C LEU A 124 -13.09 18.80 -24.70
N ILE A 125 -12.54 20.02 -24.60
CA ILE A 125 -13.21 21.22 -25.12
C ILE A 125 -13.42 21.13 -26.63
N TYR A 126 -12.41 20.68 -27.37
CA TYR A 126 -12.54 20.48 -28.82
C TYR A 126 -13.65 19.50 -29.17
N GLN A 127 -13.75 18.36 -28.47
CA GLN A 127 -14.82 17.38 -28.67
C GLN A 127 -16.21 17.96 -28.39
N ALA A 128 -16.35 18.76 -27.32
CA ALA A 128 -17.60 19.44 -27.00
C ALA A 128 -18.00 20.49 -28.06
N ILE A 129 -17.05 21.29 -28.54
CA ILE A 129 -17.28 22.28 -29.61
C ILE A 129 -17.67 21.58 -30.91
N TYR A 130 -16.94 20.52 -31.29
CA TYR A 130 -17.23 19.72 -32.49
C TYR A 130 -18.66 19.18 -32.44
N LEU A 131 -19.05 18.56 -31.33
CA LEU A 131 -20.39 18.01 -31.17
C LEU A 131 -21.49 19.07 -31.24
N GLN A 132 -21.22 20.24 -30.67
CA GLN A 132 -22.14 21.38 -30.73
C GLN A 132 -22.24 21.95 -32.15
N ALA A 133 -21.13 22.02 -32.89
CA ALA A 133 -21.11 22.46 -34.29
C ALA A 133 -21.92 21.50 -35.18
N VAL A 134 -21.69 20.19 -35.07
CA VAL A 134 -22.48 19.17 -35.77
C VAL A 134 -23.97 19.31 -35.43
N SER A 135 -24.29 19.49 -34.14
CA SER A 135 -25.68 19.65 -33.71
C SER A 135 -26.34 20.91 -34.26
N ARG A 136 -25.61 21.99 -34.52
CA ARG A 136 -26.17 23.22 -35.10
C ARG A 136 -26.47 23.09 -36.59
N LEU A 137 -25.67 22.31 -37.32
CA LEU A 137 -25.75 22.14 -38.78
C LEU A 137 -26.68 21.00 -39.22
N SER A 138 -27.12 20.16 -38.30
CA SER A 138 -27.91 18.96 -38.60
C SER A 138 -29.42 19.21 -38.41
N GLU A 139 -30.24 18.48 -39.17
CA GLU A 139 -31.69 18.50 -39.02
C GLU A 139 -32.11 17.87 -37.69
N LYS A 140 -33.11 18.46 -37.02
CA LYS A 140 -33.57 18.05 -35.69
C LYS A 140 -35.04 17.67 -35.71
N LYS A 141 -35.34 16.45 -35.26
CA LYS A 141 -36.71 16.00 -35.04
C LYS A 141 -36.91 15.59 -33.59
N ARG A 142 -37.89 16.20 -32.92
CA ARG A 142 -38.23 15.84 -31.54
C ARG A 142 -39.17 14.64 -31.53
N LYS A 143 -38.86 13.60 -30.77
CA LYS A 143 -39.66 12.39 -30.60
C LYS A 143 -39.55 11.91 -29.15
N ASP A 144 -40.68 11.62 -28.50
CA ASP A 144 -40.77 10.99 -27.17
C ASP A 144 -39.80 11.54 -26.09
N GLY A 145 -39.67 12.87 -26.00
CA GLY A 145 -38.83 13.53 -24.99
C GLY A 145 -37.33 13.61 -25.32
N PHE A 146 -36.88 13.08 -26.46
CA PHE A 146 -35.52 13.20 -26.99
C PHE A 146 -35.50 13.87 -28.39
N THR A 147 -34.32 14.23 -28.86
CA THR A 147 -34.12 14.84 -30.18
C THR A 147 -33.29 13.92 -31.07
N ILE A 148 -33.84 13.51 -32.20
CA ILE A 148 -33.11 12.81 -33.24
C ILE A 148 -32.43 13.86 -34.12
N VAL A 149 -31.14 13.70 -34.34
CA VAL A 149 -30.29 14.58 -35.13
C VAL A 149 -29.79 13.79 -36.33
N SER A 150 -30.38 14.06 -37.49
CA SER A 150 -30.01 13.39 -38.75
C SER A 150 -28.79 14.09 -39.34
N THR A 151 -27.70 13.36 -39.56
CA THR A 151 -26.44 13.93 -40.04
C THR A 151 -25.94 13.23 -41.30
N ASN A 152 -25.46 14.01 -42.27
CA ASN A 152 -24.79 13.49 -43.47
C ASN A 152 -23.29 13.25 -43.26
N VAL A 153 -22.78 13.48 -42.05
CA VAL A 153 -21.39 13.18 -41.70
C VAL A 153 -21.31 11.67 -41.45
N GLY A 154 -20.41 10.96 -42.13
CA GLY A 154 -20.23 9.49 -42.08
C GLY A 154 -19.76 8.93 -40.73
N MET A 155 -20.41 9.37 -39.65
CA MET A 155 -20.22 8.90 -38.28
C MET A 155 -21.03 7.63 -38.05
N ILE A 156 -20.64 6.87 -37.03
CA ILE A 156 -21.44 5.76 -36.50
C ILE A 156 -22.58 6.40 -35.67
N PRO A 157 -23.79 5.82 -35.63
CA PRO A 157 -24.83 6.24 -34.69
C PRO A 157 -24.28 6.37 -33.27
N PHE A 158 -24.65 7.45 -32.57
CA PHE A 158 -24.26 7.64 -31.17
C PHE A 158 -25.27 8.52 -30.44
N SER A 159 -25.29 8.41 -29.12
CA SER A 159 -26.16 9.18 -28.24
C SER A 159 -25.34 10.06 -27.32
N TYR A 160 -25.83 11.29 -27.13
CA TYR A 160 -25.26 12.23 -26.19
C TYR A 160 -26.36 13.03 -25.51
N PHE A 161 -26.38 12.99 -24.18
CA PHE A 161 -27.37 13.64 -23.34
C PHE A 161 -28.81 13.24 -23.73
N ARG A 162 -29.60 14.17 -24.30
CA ARG A 162 -30.97 13.95 -24.79
C ARG A 162 -31.08 13.92 -26.32
N ARG A 163 -29.96 13.64 -27.00
CA ARG A 163 -29.85 13.67 -28.46
C ARG A 163 -29.32 12.33 -28.99
N ILE A 164 -29.94 11.81 -30.04
CA ILE A 164 -29.48 10.63 -30.79
C ILE A 164 -29.06 11.10 -32.17
N TYR A 165 -27.82 10.84 -32.55
CA TYR A 165 -27.25 11.19 -33.84
C TYR A 165 -27.32 9.97 -34.75
N ILE A 166 -28.01 10.10 -35.88
CA ILE A 166 -28.21 9.01 -36.84
C ILE A 166 -27.72 9.46 -38.21
N PRO A 167 -26.88 8.67 -38.90
CA PRO A 167 -26.46 8.98 -40.26
C PRO A 167 -27.62 8.85 -41.24
N THR A 168 -27.73 9.78 -42.18
CA THR A 168 -28.84 9.78 -43.16
C THR A 168 -28.70 8.69 -44.23
N GLN A 169 -27.53 8.05 -44.38
CA GLN A 169 -27.19 7.26 -45.57
C GLN A 169 -27.16 5.72 -45.42
N THR A 170 -27.43 5.11 -44.27
CA THR A 170 -26.92 3.74 -44.04
C THR A 170 -27.85 2.67 -43.46
N ILE A 171 -29.18 2.84 -43.43
CA ILE A 171 -29.98 1.87 -42.68
C ILE A 171 -31.30 1.54 -43.38
N ASP A 172 -31.47 0.26 -43.74
CA ASP A 172 -32.75 -0.37 -44.10
C ASP A 172 -33.75 -0.13 -42.95
N ASP A 173 -34.98 0.33 -43.25
CA ASP A 173 -35.96 0.81 -42.26
C ASP A 173 -36.15 -0.18 -41.08
N ASN A 174 -36.05 -1.48 -41.36
CA ASN A 174 -36.19 -2.57 -40.39
C ASN A 174 -35.04 -2.70 -39.37
N SER A 175 -33.92 -2.01 -39.57
CA SER A 175 -32.74 -2.04 -38.68
C SER A 175 -32.53 -0.74 -37.90
N ILE A 176 -33.21 0.34 -38.30
CA ILE A 176 -33.20 1.63 -37.59
C ILE A 176 -33.77 1.48 -36.18
N ASP A 177 -34.86 0.72 -36.02
CA ASP A 177 -35.54 0.59 -34.73
C ASP A 177 -34.65 -0.03 -33.64
N SER A 178 -33.90 -1.09 -33.97
CA SER A 178 -32.97 -1.73 -33.02
C SER A 178 -31.80 -0.80 -32.66
N ILE A 179 -31.33 -0.01 -33.63
CA ILE A 179 -30.28 1.00 -33.40
C ILE A 179 -30.80 2.13 -32.50
N ILE A 180 -32.00 2.65 -32.75
CA ILE A 180 -32.63 3.67 -31.89
C ILE A 180 -32.86 3.12 -30.49
N ALA A 181 -33.31 1.87 -30.35
CA ALA A 181 -33.48 1.23 -29.05
C ALA A 181 -32.14 1.12 -28.28
N HIS A 182 -31.06 0.77 -28.98
CA HIS A 182 -29.70 0.74 -28.42
C HIS A 182 -29.27 2.13 -27.93
N GLU A 183 -29.34 3.15 -28.78
CA GLU A 183 -28.96 4.52 -28.43
C GLU A 183 -29.83 5.11 -27.31
N LYS A 184 -31.12 4.78 -27.30
CA LYS A 184 -32.03 5.13 -26.20
C LYS A 184 -31.62 4.47 -24.88
N ALA A 185 -31.06 3.26 -24.92
CA ALA A 185 -30.56 2.60 -23.71
C ALA A 185 -29.36 3.34 -23.10
N HIS A 186 -28.44 3.86 -23.91
CA HIS A 186 -27.33 4.71 -23.44
C HIS A 186 -27.82 5.99 -22.76
N MET A 187 -28.84 6.63 -23.36
CA MET A 187 -29.48 7.81 -22.79
C MET A 187 -30.15 7.51 -21.45
N ASN A 188 -31.02 6.49 -21.40
CA ASN A 188 -31.77 6.13 -20.19
C ASN A 188 -30.84 5.73 -19.04
N GLN A 189 -29.72 5.10 -19.35
CA GLN A 189 -28.72 4.69 -18.36
C GLN A 189 -27.70 5.79 -18.04
N HIS A 190 -27.82 6.97 -18.63
CA HIS A 190 -26.97 8.14 -18.41
C HIS A 190 -25.47 7.85 -18.62
N HIS A 191 -25.12 7.04 -19.62
CA HIS A 191 -23.72 6.65 -19.90
C HIS A 191 -22.81 7.85 -20.21
N TYR A 192 -23.37 8.99 -20.66
CA TYR A 192 -22.61 10.22 -20.86
C TYR A 192 -22.01 10.78 -19.57
N LEU A 193 -22.67 10.60 -18.41
CA LEU A 193 -22.21 11.11 -17.12
C LEU A 193 -20.98 10.33 -16.66
N ASP A 194 -21.00 9.01 -16.82
CA ASP A 194 -19.88 8.12 -16.55
C ASP A 194 -18.64 8.50 -17.37
N LEU A 195 -18.83 8.76 -18.67
CA LEU A 195 -17.76 9.19 -19.57
C LEU A 195 -17.20 10.57 -19.17
N PHE A 196 -18.07 11.50 -18.78
CA PHE A 196 -17.65 12.80 -18.29
C PHE A 196 -16.82 12.70 -17.00
N ILE A 197 -17.25 11.88 -16.03
CA ILE A 197 -16.50 11.67 -14.78
C ILE A 197 -15.10 11.12 -15.06
N ILE A 198 -14.98 10.10 -15.92
CA ILE A 198 -13.67 9.51 -16.20
C ILE A 198 -12.78 10.47 -16.98
N GLU A 199 -13.31 11.30 -17.87
CA GLU A 199 -12.55 12.35 -18.55
C GLU A 199 -12.04 13.42 -17.57
N MET A 200 -12.83 13.81 -16.57
CA MET A 200 -12.37 14.69 -15.49
C MET A 200 -11.21 14.09 -14.71
N ILE A 201 -11.28 12.81 -14.39
CA ILE A 201 -10.21 12.11 -13.67
C ILE A 201 -9.00 11.87 -14.59
N ALA A 202 -9.22 11.67 -15.89
CA ALA A 202 -8.15 11.53 -16.88
C ALA A 202 -7.35 12.83 -17.07
N ILE A 203 -7.95 14.01 -16.89
CA ILE A 203 -7.20 15.28 -16.86
C ILE A 203 -6.21 15.28 -15.68
N TYR A 204 -6.64 14.78 -14.52
CA TYR A 204 -5.82 14.69 -13.31
C TYR A 204 -4.75 13.57 -13.40
N GLN A 205 -5.10 12.40 -13.92
CA GLN A 205 -4.24 11.21 -14.02
C GLN A 205 -3.77 10.95 -15.47
N TRP A 206 -3.58 11.99 -16.29
CA TRP A 206 -3.35 11.85 -17.74
C TRP A 206 -2.14 10.99 -18.09
N PHE A 207 -1.10 11.05 -17.27
CA PHE A 207 0.14 10.30 -17.41
C PHE A 207 0.00 8.83 -17.01
N ASN A 208 -1.07 8.47 -16.29
CA ASN A 208 -1.30 7.13 -15.79
C ASN A 208 -2.02 6.29 -16.86
N PRO A 209 -1.39 5.26 -17.45
CA PRO A 209 -2.02 4.44 -18.50
C PRO A 209 -3.30 3.74 -18.04
N ILE A 210 -3.46 3.51 -16.72
CA ILE A 210 -4.60 2.80 -16.15
C ILE A 210 -5.91 3.57 -16.33
N ILE A 211 -5.90 4.92 -16.33
CA ILE A 211 -7.15 5.69 -16.51
C ILE A 211 -7.77 5.44 -17.89
N TRP A 212 -6.93 5.31 -18.92
CA TRP A 212 -7.36 5.02 -20.29
C TRP A 212 -7.86 3.57 -20.42
N LEU A 213 -7.32 2.64 -19.61
CA LEU A 213 -7.83 1.27 -19.53
C LEU A 213 -9.17 1.18 -18.80
N TYR A 214 -9.39 2.02 -17.76
CA TYR A 214 -10.71 2.19 -17.15
C TYR A 214 -11.72 2.72 -18.17
N GLU A 215 -11.37 3.75 -18.94
CA GLU A 215 -12.24 4.36 -19.96
C GLU A 215 -12.68 3.32 -20.98
N LYS A 216 -11.72 2.53 -21.47
CA LYS A 216 -12.00 1.42 -22.39
C LYS A 216 -12.93 0.37 -21.78
N SER A 217 -12.67 -0.05 -20.54
CA SER A 217 -13.47 -1.08 -19.86
C SER A 217 -14.89 -0.59 -19.55
N LEU A 218 -15.04 0.67 -19.19
CA LEU A 218 -16.33 1.28 -18.90
C LEU A 218 -17.18 1.40 -20.17
N LYS A 219 -16.56 1.82 -21.30
CA LYS A 219 -17.19 1.80 -22.62
C LYS A 219 -17.65 0.40 -23.02
N GLU A 220 -16.79 -0.63 -22.83
CA GLU A 220 -17.19 -2.03 -23.06
C GLU A 220 -18.43 -2.42 -22.26
N VAL A 221 -18.49 -2.06 -20.97
CA VAL A 221 -19.66 -2.35 -20.11
C VAL A 221 -20.90 -1.58 -20.54
N HIS A 222 -20.77 -0.32 -21.00
CA HIS A 222 -21.88 0.47 -21.54
C HIS A 222 -22.50 -0.19 -22.77
N GLU A 223 -21.66 -0.66 -23.70
CA GLU A 223 -22.11 -1.40 -24.89
C GLU A 223 -22.87 -2.67 -24.48
N TYR A 224 -22.34 -3.45 -23.54
CA TYR A 224 -23.02 -4.68 -23.07
C TYR A 224 -24.37 -4.38 -22.39
N LEU A 225 -24.46 -3.29 -21.65
CA LEU A 225 -25.71 -2.85 -21.01
C LEU A 225 -26.75 -2.39 -22.03
N ALA A 226 -26.32 -1.71 -23.10
CA ALA A 226 -27.19 -1.28 -24.17
C ALA A 226 -27.64 -2.47 -25.03
N ASP A 227 -26.72 -3.38 -25.38
CA ASP A 227 -27.02 -4.65 -26.06
C ASP A 227 -28.04 -5.48 -25.26
N ALA A 228 -27.82 -5.64 -23.95
CA ALA A 228 -28.74 -6.37 -23.09
C ALA A 228 -30.13 -5.70 -23.03
N ALA A 229 -30.22 -4.37 -23.09
CA ALA A 229 -31.49 -3.67 -23.11
C ALA A 229 -32.28 -3.94 -24.40
N VAL A 230 -31.61 -3.98 -25.55
CA VAL A 230 -32.23 -4.33 -26.84
C VAL A 230 -32.66 -5.80 -26.85
N LEU A 231 -31.78 -6.72 -26.45
CA LEU A 231 -32.09 -8.16 -26.44
C LEU A 231 -33.25 -8.53 -25.51
N ASN A 232 -33.50 -7.77 -24.45
CA ASN A 232 -34.66 -7.97 -23.59
C ASN A 232 -35.97 -7.46 -24.21
N ALA A 233 -35.90 -6.54 -25.18
CA ALA A 233 -37.06 -5.95 -25.85
C ALA A 233 -37.35 -6.57 -27.23
N GLU A 234 -36.31 -7.05 -27.93
CA GLU A 234 -36.38 -7.62 -29.27
C GLU A 234 -36.70 -9.12 -29.23
N LYS A 235 -37.64 -9.59 -30.08
CA LYS A 235 -38.05 -11.00 -30.12
C LYS A 235 -37.05 -11.93 -30.80
N ASN A 236 -36.08 -11.40 -31.57
CA ASN A 236 -35.11 -12.20 -32.31
C ASN A 236 -33.65 -11.70 -32.10
N PRO A 237 -32.87 -12.34 -31.22
CA PRO A 237 -31.49 -11.93 -30.93
C PRO A 237 -30.56 -12.04 -32.14
N GLY A 238 -30.80 -12.99 -33.06
CA GLY A 238 -29.97 -13.22 -34.24
C GLY A 238 -30.08 -12.09 -35.26
N LYS A 239 -31.28 -11.51 -35.43
CA LYS A 239 -31.50 -10.33 -36.29
C LYS A 239 -30.63 -9.15 -35.83
N TYR A 240 -30.64 -8.88 -34.52
CA TYR A 240 -29.86 -7.80 -33.94
C TYR A 240 -28.35 -8.02 -34.10
N GLN A 241 -27.86 -9.23 -33.87
CA GLN A 241 -26.45 -9.56 -34.08
C GLN A 241 -26.00 -9.37 -35.53
N ALA A 242 -26.85 -9.73 -36.51
CA ALA A 242 -26.57 -9.51 -37.93
C ALA A 242 -26.48 -8.02 -38.29
N ILE A 243 -27.35 -7.18 -37.71
CA ILE A 243 -27.29 -5.71 -37.88
C ILE A 243 -25.94 -5.17 -37.40
N LEU A 244 -25.45 -5.60 -36.24
CA LEU A 244 -24.17 -5.16 -35.70
C LEU A 244 -22.98 -5.59 -36.59
N VAL A 245 -23.01 -6.79 -37.15
CA VAL A 245 -21.98 -7.27 -38.09
C VAL A 245 -22.01 -6.46 -39.38
N ASN A 246 -23.20 -6.22 -39.96
CA ASN A 246 -23.34 -5.44 -41.19
C ASN A 246 -22.87 -3.99 -41.00
N GLN A 247 -23.22 -3.37 -39.86
CA GLN A 247 -22.75 -2.03 -39.50
C GLN A 247 -21.22 -1.95 -39.37
N ALA A 248 -20.58 -3.02 -38.89
CA ALA A 248 -19.13 -3.11 -38.80
C ALA A 248 -18.44 -3.30 -40.16
N MET A 249 -19.12 -3.90 -41.14
CA MET A 249 -18.56 -4.25 -42.45
C MET A 249 -18.78 -3.18 -43.53
N GLY A 250 -19.69 -2.22 -43.32
CA GLY A 250 -20.18 -1.29 -44.36
C GLY A 250 -19.65 0.16 -44.36
N GLY A 251 -18.49 0.47 -43.77
CA GLY A 251 -17.94 1.85 -43.74
C GLY A 251 -16.78 2.09 -44.74
N PRO A 252 -16.60 3.31 -45.30
CA PRO A 252 -15.50 3.61 -46.22
C PRO A 252 -14.14 3.45 -45.52
N VAL A 253 -13.33 2.57 -46.10
CA VAL A 253 -12.01 2.15 -45.63
C VAL A 253 -10.96 3.11 -46.18
N PHE A 254 -10.50 4.08 -45.39
CA PHE A 254 -9.10 4.51 -45.34
C PHE A 254 -8.82 5.18 -43.98
N ILE A 255 -7.80 4.68 -43.27
CA ILE A 255 -6.85 5.31 -42.31
C ILE A 255 -6.27 4.14 -41.49
N PHE A 256 -5.17 3.52 -41.96
CA PHE A 256 -4.15 2.69 -41.26
C PHE A 256 -4.46 1.92 -39.93
N THR A 257 -5.70 1.57 -39.57
CA THR A 257 -6.06 1.10 -38.21
C THR A 257 -7.22 0.10 -38.19
N ASN A 258 -7.13 -1.02 -38.91
CA ASN A 258 -8.23 -2.01 -39.04
C ASN A 258 -8.12 -3.24 -38.09
N GLN A 259 -7.59 -3.09 -36.87
CA GLN A 259 -7.49 -4.20 -35.90
C GLN A 259 -8.19 -3.95 -34.56
N PHE A 260 -8.34 -2.68 -34.14
CA PHE A 260 -8.94 -2.35 -32.84
C PHE A 260 -10.47 -2.42 -32.81
N ASN A 261 -11.16 -2.06 -33.91
CA ASN A 261 -12.62 -2.05 -33.95
C ASN A 261 -13.22 -3.49 -33.96
N ARG A 262 -12.56 -4.43 -34.66
CA ARG A 262 -12.98 -5.85 -34.69
C ARG A 262 -12.99 -6.49 -33.30
N SER A 263 -12.10 -6.06 -32.40
CA SER A 263 -12.03 -6.57 -31.02
C SER A 263 -13.29 -6.22 -30.21
N MET A 264 -13.84 -5.02 -30.38
CA MET A 264 -15.04 -4.56 -29.65
C MET A 264 -16.31 -5.28 -30.11
N ILE A 265 -16.53 -5.37 -31.42
CA ILE A 265 -17.69 -6.07 -31.98
C ILE A 265 -17.64 -7.56 -31.62
N LYS A 266 -16.47 -8.20 -31.73
CA LYS A 266 -16.28 -9.59 -31.29
C LYS A 266 -16.68 -9.77 -29.83
N LYS A 267 -16.27 -8.86 -28.94
CA LYS A 267 -16.63 -8.91 -27.52
C LYS A 267 -18.13 -8.74 -27.29
N ARG A 268 -18.78 -7.79 -27.96
CA ARG A 268 -20.24 -7.61 -27.92
C ARG A 268 -20.97 -8.89 -28.33
N ILE A 269 -20.64 -9.47 -29.48
CA ILE A 269 -21.19 -10.75 -29.95
C ILE A 269 -20.94 -11.88 -28.94
N THR A 270 -19.71 -11.98 -28.44
CA THR A 270 -19.35 -13.02 -27.45
C THR A 270 -20.17 -12.88 -26.17
N MET A 271 -20.33 -11.67 -25.63
CA MET A 271 -21.07 -11.44 -24.39
C MET A 271 -22.58 -11.56 -24.55
N MET A 272 -23.14 -11.23 -25.72
CA MET A 272 -24.55 -11.46 -26.04
C MET A 272 -24.90 -12.96 -26.15
N SER A 273 -23.96 -13.78 -26.64
CA SER A 273 -24.15 -15.23 -26.79
C SER A 273 -23.70 -16.04 -25.56
N LYS A 274 -23.18 -15.38 -24.53
CA LYS A 274 -22.69 -16.03 -23.31
C LYS A 274 -23.84 -16.37 -22.36
N LEU A 275 -23.80 -17.57 -21.78
CA LEU A 275 -24.72 -17.94 -20.69
C LEU A 275 -24.53 -17.01 -19.49
N ARG A 276 -25.63 -16.68 -18.80
CA ARG A 276 -25.58 -15.84 -17.60
C ARG A 276 -24.70 -16.51 -16.54
N THR A 277 -23.72 -15.77 -16.06
CA THR A 277 -22.88 -16.15 -14.93
C THR A 277 -23.73 -16.34 -13.68
N SER A 278 -23.40 -17.33 -12.85
CA SER A 278 -24.14 -17.64 -11.62
C SER A 278 -24.14 -16.47 -10.63
N GLY A 279 -25.18 -16.39 -9.80
CA GLY A 279 -25.28 -15.33 -8.77
C GLY A 279 -24.11 -15.34 -7.78
N LEU A 280 -23.54 -16.51 -7.47
CA LEU A 280 -22.34 -16.63 -6.62
C LEU A 280 -21.11 -15.92 -7.21
N ALA A 281 -21.04 -15.74 -8.53
CA ALA A 281 -19.96 -14.96 -9.14
C ALA A 281 -19.96 -13.49 -8.67
N GLN A 282 -21.11 -12.95 -8.24
CA GLN A 282 -21.20 -11.60 -7.69
C GLN A 282 -20.44 -11.45 -6.36
N LEU A 283 -20.27 -12.53 -5.59
CA LEU A 283 -19.49 -12.51 -4.35
C LEU A 283 -18.01 -12.18 -4.58
N LYS A 284 -17.48 -12.36 -5.80
CA LYS A 284 -16.12 -11.90 -6.14
C LYS A 284 -15.94 -10.40 -5.91
N ALA A 285 -17.00 -9.60 -6.06
CA ALA A 285 -16.95 -8.15 -5.78
C ALA A 285 -16.65 -7.86 -4.30
N LEU A 286 -16.94 -8.79 -3.38
CA LEU A 286 -16.59 -8.66 -1.98
C LEU A 286 -15.07 -8.58 -1.76
N LEU A 287 -14.25 -9.12 -2.68
CA LEU A 287 -12.78 -9.05 -2.58
C LEU A 287 -12.24 -7.61 -2.73
N PHE A 288 -13.04 -6.67 -3.23
CA PHE A 288 -12.67 -5.26 -3.22
C PHE A 288 -12.58 -4.71 -1.79
N VAL A 289 -13.45 -5.14 -0.88
CA VAL A 289 -13.51 -4.64 0.51
C VAL A 289 -12.19 -4.86 1.27
N PRO A 290 -11.63 -6.08 1.38
CA PRO A 290 -10.36 -6.28 2.07
C PRO A 290 -9.19 -5.58 1.34
N VAL A 291 -9.19 -5.53 0.01
CA VAL A 291 -8.15 -4.81 -0.75
C VAL A 291 -8.20 -3.30 -0.48
N MET A 292 -9.39 -2.72 -0.42
CA MET A 292 -9.59 -1.31 -0.05
C MET A 292 -9.15 -1.06 1.39
N ALA A 293 -9.43 -1.97 2.33
CA ALA A 293 -8.96 -1.87 3.71
C ALA A 293 -7.42 -1.93 3.81
N ILE A 294 -6.78 -2.84 3.06
CA ILE A 294 -5.30 -2.93 2.99
C ILE A 294 -4.72 -1.64 2.40
N LEU A 295 -5.28 -1.13 1.30
CA LEU A 295 -4.84 0.14 0.71
C LEU A 295 -5.00 1.30 1.69
N MET A 296 -6.12 1.36 2.41
CA MET A 296 -6.38 2.38 3.41
C MET A 296 -5.34 2.32 4.54
N MET A 297 -4.99 1.13 5.01
CA MET A 297 -3.95 0.92 6.02
C MET A 297 -2.55 1.26 5.49
N ALA A 298 -2.25 0.92 4.24
CA ALA A 298 -0.97 1.20 3.59
C ALA A 298 -0.74 2.70 3.34
N PHE A 299 -1.82 3.45 3.08
CA PHE A 299 -1.76 4.90 2.86
C PHE A 299 -1.96 5.70 4.13
N ALA A 300 -2.46 5.08 5.20
CA ALA A 300 -2.48 5.68 6.52
C ALA A 300 -1.05 6.05 6.90
N ASN A 301 -0.88 7.31 7.32
CA ASN A 301 0.32 7.75 8.02
C ASN A 301 -0.01 7.65 9.52
N PRO A 302 0.04 6.45 10.14
CA PRO A 302 -0.30 6.34 11.56
C PRO A 302 0.62 7.31 12.30
N ARG A 303 0.01 8.24 13.03
CA ARG A 303 0.73 8.94 14.08
C ARG A 303 0.94 7.86 15.12
N ALA A 304 2.10 7.21 15.09
CA ALA A 304 2.59 6.53 16.28
C ALA A 304 2.72 7.63 17.33
N ILE A 305 1.65 7.80 18.12
CA ILE A 305 1.81 8.32 19.47
C ILE A 305 2.56 7.18 20.13
N ALA A 306 3.89 7.19 20.03
CA ALA A 306 4.67 6.55 21.07
C ALA A 306 4.04 7.10 22.34
N GLN A 307 3.37 6.23 23.11
CA GLN A 307 3.13 6.59 24.49
C GLN A 307 4.53 6.94 24.95
N ALA A 308 4.76 8.22 25.22
CA ALA A 308 5.85 8.57 26.09
C ALA A 308 5.50 7.77 27.33
N VAL A 309 6.10 6.59 27.50
CA VAL A 309 6.33 6.03 28.82
C VAL A 309 6.89 7.25 29.53
N PRO A 310 6.18 7.82 30.52
CA PRO A 310 6.62 9.05 31.12
C PRO A 310 8.04 8.79 31.55
N HIS A 311 9.01 9.36 30.81
CA HIS A 311 10.38 9.34 31.25
C HIS A 311 10.28 10.15 32.52
N GLY A 312 10.30 9.43 33.65
CA GLY A 312 10.57 10.03 34.93
C GLY A 312 11.72 10.99 34.71
N LYS A 313 11.58 12.20 35.25
CA LYS A 313 12.57 13.28 35.11
C LYS A 313 13.96 12.66 35.22
N GLN A 314 14.70 12.59 34.09
CA GLN A 314 16.02 11.97 34.09
C GLN A 314 16.90 12.76 35.05
N ILE A 315 17.56 12.05 35.96
CA ILE A 315 18.43 12.67 36.96
C ILE A 315 19.85 12.25 36.65
N THR A 316 20.74 13.24 36.56
CA THR A 316 22.17 13.00 36.51
C THR A 316 22.66 12.76 37.93
N VAL A 317 23.10 11.54 38.21
CA VAL A 317 23.77 11.18 39.46
C VAL A 317 25.27 11.29 39.25
N LYS A 318 25.95 12.01 40.13
CA LYS A 318 27.41 12.15 40.14
C LYS A 318 27.96 11.64 41.46
N GLY A 319 29.23 11.32 41.50
CA GLY A 319 29.87 10.95 42.76
C GLY A 319 31.29 10.49 42.59
N ARG A 320 31.85 9.99 43.69
CA ARG A 320 33.20 9.46 43.74
C ARG A 320 33.21 8.03 44.30
N VAL A 321 33.98 7.14 43.69
CA VAL A 321 34.24 5.78 44.16
C VAL A 321 35.67 5.73 44.69
N THR A 322 35.83 5.40 45.96
CA THR A 322 37.12 5.38 46.66
C THR A 322 37.35 4.07 47.41
N ASP A 323 38.61 3.74 47.66
CA ASP A 323 39.02 2.65 48.54
C ASP A 323 38.79 3.05 50.01
N LYS A 324 38.10 2.19 50.77
CA LYS A 324 37.80 2.40 52.20
C LYS A 324 39.05 2.49 53.09
N ALA A 325 40.13 1.80 52.75
CA ALA A 325 41.36 1.74 53.53
C ALA A 325 42.33 2.89 53.18
N THR A 326 42.42 3.26 51.90
CA THR A 326 43.43 4.23 51.42
C THR A 326 42.86 5.60 51.06
N GLY A 327 41.53 5.71 50.88
CA GLY A 327 40.87 6.94 50.41
C GLY A 327 41.20 7.30 48.95
N LYS A 328 41.93 6.44 48.23
CA LYS A 328 42.32 6.65 46.83
C LYS A 328 41.14 6.39 45.91
N GLY A 329 41.01 7.19 44.84
CA GLY A 329 40.01 6.97 43.80
C GLY A 329 40.22 5.66 43.05
N LEU A 330 39.14 4.90 42.83
CA LEU A 330 39.18 3.61 42.14
C LEU A 330 38.82 3.77 40.66
N GLU A 331 39.82 4.16 39.86
CA GLU A 331 39.73 4.27 38.41
C GLU A 331 39.29 2.94 37.77
N GLY A 332 38.42 3.00 36.76
CA GLY A 332 37.98 1.81 36.03
C GLY A 332 36.91 0.98 36.75
N SER A 333 36.41 1.42 37.91
CA SER A 333 35.23 0.80 38.53
C SER A 333 34.00 0.96 37.64
N ALA A 334 33.17 -0.07 37.58
CA ALA A 334 31.92 -0.05 36.83
C ALA A 334 30.75 0.41 37.71
N VAL A 335 29.95 1.33 37.19
CA VAL A 335 28.70 1.81 37.80
C VAL A 335 27.56 1.46 36.87
N ILE A 336 26.70 0.53 37.25
CA ILE A 336 25.63 0.00 36.40
C ILE A 336 24.27 0.21 37.06
N ILE A 337 23.26 0.60 36.28
CA ILE A 337 21.88 0.64 36.75
C ILE A 337 21.34 -0.80 36.76
N GLN A 338 21.04 -1.31 37.96
CA GLN A 338 20.61 -2.68 38.19
C GLN A 338 19.37 -3.03 37.34
N GLY A 339 19.42 -4.15 36.63
CA GLY A 339 18.35 -4.59 35.72
C GLY A 339 18.42 -4.00 34.30
N THR A 340 19.44 -3.18 34.00
CA THR A 340 19.67 -2.63 32.65
C THR A 340 21.11 -2.84 32.20
N THR A 341 21.39 -2.62 30.92
CA THR A 341 22.75 -2.56 30.35
C THR A 341 23.35 -1.14 30.38
N SER A 342 22.68 -0.19 31.03
CA SER A 342 23.14 1.20 31.13
C SER A 342 24.10 1.37 32.30
N GLY A 343 25.33 1.77 32.01
CA GLY A 343 26.37 2.00 33.00
C GLY A 343 27.42 3.00 32.53
N THR A 344 28.31 3.38 33.45
CA THR A 344 29.46 4.25 33.19
C THR A 344 30.70 3.71 33.92
N LEU A 345 31.88 4.17 33.51
CA LEU A 345 33.14 3.86 34.17
C LEU A 345 33.64 5.05 34.98
N VAL A 346 34.34 4.75 36.07
CA VAL A 346 34.96 5.75 36.95
C VAL A 346 36.28 6.23 36.36
N ASP A 347 36.53 7.55 36.42
CA ASP A 347 37.76 8.19 35.91
C ASP A 347 38.98 8.05 36.85
N ALA A 348 40.15 8.54 36.41
CA ALA A 348 41.42 8.51 37.16
C ALA A 348 41.37 9.23 38.53
N GLY A 349 40.45 10.18 38.71
CA GLY A 349 40.22 10.88 39.97
C GLY A 349 39.29 10.14 40.93
N GLY A 350 38.65 9.06 40.47
CA GLY A 350 37.61 8.32 41.18
C GLY A 350 36.19 8.85 40.92
N PHE A 351 35.98 9.78 39.99
CA PHE A 351 34.67 10.39 39.75
C PHE A 351 33.86 9.67 38.66
N TYR A 352 32.53 9.73 38.78
CA TYR A 352 31.60 9.23 37.77
C TYR A 352 30.38 10.15 37.59
N SER A 353 29.72 10.01 36.44
CA SER A 353 28.46 10.67 36.12
C SER A 353 27.59 9.75 35.29
N ILE A 354 26.38 9.45 35.76
CA ILE A 354 25.43 8.55 35.08
C ILE A 354 24.03 9.19 35.03
N ILE A 355 23.34 9.01 33.91
CA ILE A 355 21.97 9.49 33.73
C ILE A 355 21.03 8.35 34.08
N VAL A 356 20.20 8.56 35.10
CA VAL A 356 19.28 7.55 35.63
C VAL A 356 17.85 7.90 35.18
N PRO A 357 17.12 6.96 34.56
CA PRO A 357 15.79 7.20 34.01
C PRO A 357 14.68 7.31 35.08
N GLU A 358 14.92 6.86 36.31
CA GLU A 358 13.93 6.85 37.40
C GLU A 358 14.54 7.21 38.77
N GLN A 359 13.75 7.84 39.65
CA GLN A 359 14.14 8.21 41.02
C GLN A 359 14.28 7.04 42.01
N ASN A 360 13.95 5.82 41.60
CA ASN A 360 14.02 4.62 42.45
C ASN A 360 15.01 3.58 41.92
N ALA A 361 15.84 3.92 40.94
CA ALA A 361 16.83 2.98 40.42
C ALA A 361 17.91 2.67 41.46
N THR A 362 18.45 1.45 41.40
CA THR A 362 19.60 1.02 42.20
C THR A 362 20.85 1.00 41.34
N LEU A 363 21.91 1.66 41.80
CA LEU A 363 23.23 1.63 41.17
C LEU A 363 24.07 0.54 41.83
N ALA A 364 24.65 -0.34 41.02
CA ALA A 364 25.63 -1.33 41.44
C ALA A 364 27.04 -0.82 41.11
N PHE A 365 27.92 -0.83 42.10
CA PHE A 365 29.31 -0.41 42.02
C PHE A 365 30.21 -1.63 42.15
N SER A 366 31.08 -1.88 41.18
CA SER A 366 32.00 -3.03 41.18
C SER A 366 33.41 -2.66 40.72
N HIS A 367 34.42 -3.17 41.42
CA HIS A 367 35.83 -3.05 41.06
C HIS A 367 36.54 -4.38 41.33
N VAL A 368 37.54 -4.73 40.51
CA VAL A 368 38.27 -6.01 40.64
C VAL A 368 39.00 -6.07 41.98
N GLY A 369 38.73 -7.10 42.78
CA GLY A 369 39.33 -7.28 44.12
C GLY A 369 38.61 -6.56 45.27
N TYR A 370 37.43 -5.98 45.02
CA TYR A 370 36.62 -5.29 46.02
C TYR A 370 35.21 -5.89 46.11
N GLU A 371 34.58 -5.74 47.27
CA GLU A 371 33.19 -6.15 47.46
C GLU A 371 32.26 -5.18 46.69
N SER A 372 31.34 -5.74 45.90
CA SER A 372 30.40 -4.91 45.13
C SER A 372 29.30 -4.36 46.03
N GLN A 373 28.93 -3.09 45.82
CA GLN A 373 27.92 -2.42 46.63
C GLN A 373 26.75 -1.94 45.77
N CYS A 374 25.53 -2.15 46.25
CA CYS A 374 24.30 -1.68 45.60
C CYS A 374 23.67 -0.55 46.42
N ILE A 375 23.42 0.60 45.79
CA ILE A 375 22.88 1.79 46.45
C ILE A 375 21.67 2.33 45.67
N ALA A 376 20.54 2.50 46.36
CA ALA A 376 19.34 3.09 45.78
C ALA A 376 19.47 4.62 45.64
N VAL A 377 19.12 5.15 44.47
CA VAL A 377 19.17 6.59 44.13
C VAL A 377 17.96 7.31 44.74
N ARG A 378 17.82 7.30 46.08
CA ARG A 378 16.66 7.89 46.79
C ARG A 378 16.71 9.43 46.79
N SER A 379 16.40 10.05 45.64
CA SER A 379 16.42 11.51 45.37
C SER A 379 17.78 12.22 45.49
N ASN A 380 18.84 11.52 45.87
CA ASN A 380 20.19 12.06 45.96
C ASN A 380 20.86 12.09 44.59
N THR A 381 21.30 13.28 44.17
CA THR A 381 22.05 13.49 42.92
C THR A 381 23.55 13.33 43.09
N VAL A 382 24.03 13.21 44.34
CA VAL A 382 25.43 12.97 44.68
C VAL A 382 25.54 11.72 45.56
N ILE A 383 26.23 10.68 45.07
CA ILE A 383 26.41 9.41 45.78
C ILE A 383 27.90 9.04 45.77
N ASN A 384 28.57 9.19 46.91
CA ASN A 384 29.94 8.74 47.10
C ASN A 384 29.94 7.34 47.69
N VAL A 385 30.85 6.48 47.22
CA VAL A 385 30.91 5.06 47.57
C VAL A 385 32.32 4.69 47.98
N GLU A 386 32.44 4.05 49.13
CA GLU A 386 33.70 3.50 49.63
C GLU A 386 33.65 1.98 49.52
N LEU A 387 34.44 1.40 48.62
CA LEU A 387 34.50 -0.04 48.45
C LEU A 387 35.53 -0.65 49.41
N GLY A 388 35.13 -1.72 50.11
CA GLY A 388 36.03 -2.54 50.91
C GLY A 388 36.76 -3.57 50.06
N THR A 389 38.00 -3.88 50.39
CA THR A 389 38.74 -4.96 49.72
C THR A 389 38.08 -6.30 50.00
N SER A 390 37.85 -7.08 48.95
CA SER A 390 37.32 -8.42 49.07
C SER A 390 38.47 -9.37 49.38
N VAL A 391 38.64 -9.71 50.66
CA VAL A 391 39.59 -10.76 51.06
C VAL A 391 38.96 -12.09 50.68
N LEU A 392 39.28 -12.59 49.48
CA LEU A 392 39.13 -14.01 49.17
C LEU A 392 40.08 -14.77 50.10
N ALA A 393 39.59 -15.15 51.29
CA ALA A 393 40.24 -16.17 52.08
C ALA A 393 40.16 -17.46 51.27
N LEU A 394 41.24 -17.78 50.55
CA LEU A 394 41.47 -19.10 49.99
C LEU A 394 41.76 -20.04 51.16
N ASP A 395 40.69 -20.55 51.79
CA ASP A 395 40.79 -21.65 52.74
C ASP A 395 40.99 -22.96 51.95
N PHE A 396 42.22 -23.47 51.97
CA PHE A 396 42.60 -24.75 51.37
C PHE A 396 42.55 -25.89 52.39
N SER A 397 41.49 -25.98 53.21
CA SER A 397 41.33 -27.11 54.13
C SER A 397 40.05 -27.94 53.89
N GLN A 398 40.29 -29.09 53.23
CA GLN A 398 39.49 -30.32 53.13
C GLN A 398 38.18 -30.31 52.30
N PRO A 399 37.99 -31.26 51.36
CA PRO A 399 36.68 -31.53 50.78
C PRO A 399 35.85 -32.37 51.76
N SER A 400 35.01 -31.73 52.57
CA SER A 400 33.91 -32.42 53.23
C SER A 400 32.78 -32.62 52.22
N TYR A 401 32.53 -33.86 51.80
CA TYR A 401 31.27 -34.20 51.15
C TYR A 401 30.15 -33.94 52.15
N LEU A 402 29.32 -32.94 51.87
CA LEU A 402 28.06 -32.72 52.57
C LEU A 402 26.98 -33.46 51.77
N ASP A 403 26.58 -34.61 52.31
CA ASP A 403 25.43 -35.38 51.86
C ASP A 403 24.18 -34.51 51.87
N ILE A 404 23.67 -34.16 50.68
CA ILE A 404 22.33 -33.60 50.53
C ILE A 404 21.39 -34.78 50.22
N PRO A 405 20.33 -35.01 51.01
CA PRO A 405 19.45 -36.15 50.84
C PRO A 405 18.67 -36.05 49.53
N VAL A 406 18.72 -37.12 48.75
CA VAL A 406 17.84 -37.35 47.60
C VAL A 406 16.41 -37.49 48.13
N LYS A 407 15.57 -36.49 47.89
CA LYS A 407 14.12 -36.62 48.07
C LYS A 407 13.59 -37.49 46.93
N GLN A 408 13.41 -38.78 47.19
CA GLN A 408 12.58 -39.64 46.34
C GLN A 408 11.12 -39.19 46.50
N GLU A 409 10.59 -38.43 45.53
CA GLU A 409 9.16 -38.30 45.39
C GLU A 409 8.62 -39.44 44.55
N GLN A 410 7.68 -40.15 45.16
CA GLN A 410 7.03 -41.36 44.68
C GLN A 410 6.21 -41.08 43.43
N THR A 411 6.31 -42.00 42.49
CA THR A 411 5.34 -42.25 41.43
C THR A 411 3.94 -42.41 42.04
N THR A 412 2.98 -41.58 41.59
CA THR A 412 1.57 -41.98 41.60
C THR A 412 0.92 -41.54 40.30
N GLU A 413 0.27 -42.51 39.67
CA GLU A 413 -0.42 -42.41 38.39
C GLU A 413 -1.64 -41.47 38.39
N LYS A 414 -2.01 -41.11 37.16
CA LYS A 414 -3.34 -40.68 36.66
C LYS A 414 -3.80 -39.27 37.03
N ASN A 415 -3.78 -38.39 36.02
CA ASN A 415 -5.05 -38.00 35.41
C ASN A 415 -4.92 -37.46 33.99
N LYS A 416 -5.92 -37.83 33.19
CA LYS A 416 -6.23 -37.35 31.84
C LYS A 416 -6.43 -35.84 31.81
N GLY A 417 -5.98 -35.20 30.73
CA GLY A 417 -6.72 -34.12 30.10
C GLY A 417 -5.99 -32.79 29.96
N ASN A 418 -5.73 -32.46 28.69
CA ASN A 418 -5.74 -31.12 28.10
C ASN A 418 -4.45 -30.26 28.12
N THR A 419 -3.98 -29.97 26.90
CA THR A 419 -3.47 -28.69 26.37
C THR A 419 -2.44 -27.92 27.19
N ASP A 420 -1.17 -28.10 26.84
CA ASP A 420 -0.32 -27.07 26.21
C ASP A 420 1.11 -27.63 26.18
N GLU A 421 1.61 -27.99 25.00
CA GLU A 421 3.01 -28.37 24.84
C GLU A 421 3.88 -27.12 25.06
N VAL A 422 4.41 -27.00 26.28
CA VAL A 422 5.49 -26.08 26.61
C VAL A 422 6.75 -26.60 25.91
N TYR A 423 7.19 -25.89 24.86
CA TYR A 423 8.52 -26.11 24.30
C TYR A 423 9.56 -25.68 25.34
N VAL A 424 10.20 -26.64 25.99
CA VAL A 424 11.54 -26.41 26.55
C VAL A 424 12.48 -26.39 25.35
N ILE A 425 12.96 -25.19 24.99
CA ILE A 425 14.09 -25.06 24.07
C ILE A 425 15.28 -25.68 24.79
N VAL A 426 15.59 -26.93 24.45
CA VAL A 426 16.89 -27.53 24.73
C VAL A 426 17.77 -27.11 23.57
N GLU A 427 18.65 -26.13 23.79
CA GLU A 427 19.75 -25.82 22.87
C GLU A 427 20.82 -26.93 23.01
N ASP A 428 20.52 -28.12 22.50
CA ASP A 428 21.55 -29.11 22.20
C ASP A 428 21.84 -29.03 20.70
N GLU A 429 23.04 -28.53 20.36
CA GLU A 429 23.50 -28.52 18.97
C GLU A 429 23.55 -29.95 18.42
N PRO A 430 22.94 -30.22 17.25
CA PRO A 430 22.95 -31.56 16.69
C PRO A 430 24.37 -31.96 16.30
N LYS A 431 24.91 -32.99 16.97
CA LYS A 431 26.22 -33.57 16.65
C LYS A 431 26.06 -34.64 15.58
N TYR A 432 26.98 -34.67 14.61
CA TYR A 432 27.01 -35.71 13.59
C TYR A 432 27.17 -37.10 14.25
N PRO A 433 26.42 -38.14 13.84
CA PRO A 433 26.59 -39.48 14.40
C PRO A 433 28.03 -39.96 14.20
N GLY A 434 28.76 -40.20 15.29
CA GLY A 434 30.20 -40.52 15.25
C GLY A 434 31.15 -39.31 15.36
N GLY A 435 30.62 -38.12 15.66
CA GLY A 435 31.41 -36.92 15.91
C GLY A 435 31.91 -36.21 14.64
N THR A 436 32.72 -35.18 14.84
CA THR A 436 33.28 -34.34 13.77
C THR A 436 34.21 -35.12 12.84
N GLU A 437 34.88 -36.15 13.34
CA GLU A 437 35.78 -37.01 12.56
C GLU A 437 35.03 -37.88 11.54
N ALA A 438 33.89 -38.46 11.96
CA ALA A 438 33.01 -39.21 11.05
C ALA A 438 32.39 -38.31 9.97
N LEU A 439 32.04 -37.07 10.32
CA LEU A 439 31.56 -36.07 9.36
C LEU A 439 32.62 -35.78 8.30
N HIS A 440 33.88 -35.62 8.71
CA HIS A 440 34.97 -35.30 7.80
C HIS A 440 35.22 -36.44 6.80
N ASN A 441 35.22 -37.69 7.28
CA ASN A 441 35.34 -38.87 6.42
C ASN A 441 34.18 -38.99 5.42
N PHE A 442 32.95 -38.73 5.85
CA PHE A 442 31.79 -38.73 4.96
C PHE A 442 31.89 -37.67 3.87
N LEU A 443 32.35 -36.47 4.20
CA LEU A 443 32.53 -35.38 3.22
C LEU A 443 33.61 -35.74 2.20
N MET A 444 34.74 -36.31 2.62
CA MET A 444 35.78 -36.75 1.69
C MET A 444 35.29 -37.81 0.71
N SER A 445 34.47 -38.77 1.15
CA SER A 445 34.00 -39.85 0.27
C SER A 445 32.85 -39.46 -0.65
N ASN A 446 32.13 -38.37 -0.34
CA ASN A 446 30.90 -38.00 -1.05
C ASN A 446 30.96 -36.64 -1.77
N LEU A 447 31.97 -35.81 -1.55
CA LEU A 447 32.17 -34.62 -2.39
C LEU A 447 32.70 -35.02 -3.76
N ARG A 448 31.89 -34.81 -4.81
CA ARG A 448 32.37 -34.80 -6.20
C ARG A 448 32.37 -33.37 -6.71
N TYR A 449 33.55 -32.86 -7.06
CA TYR A 449 33.68 -31.58 -7.74
C TYR A 449 33.37 -31.74 -9.23
N PRO A 450 32.60 -30.83 -9.86
CA PRO A 450 32.37 -30.86 -11.29
C PRO A 450 33.65 -30.46 -12.05
N GLU A 451 34.00 -31.22 -13.08
CA GLU A 451 35.35 -31.21 -13.68
C GLU A 451 35.78 -29.95 -14.45
N ASN A 452 34.95 -28.92 -14.63
CA ASN A 452 35.36 -27.76 -15.43
C ASN A 452 34.99 -26.43 -14.77
N ALA A 453 35.97 -25.83 -14.11
CA ALA A 453 36.05 -24.40 -13.85
C ALA A 453 37.45 -23.90 -14.25
N THR A 454 37.75 -23.96 -15.54
CA THR A 454 38.86 -23.25 -16.20
C THR A 454 38.41 -22.74 -17.55
#